data_AF-A0A3B9EIS6-F1
#
_entry.id   AF-A0A3B9EIS6-F1
#
_cell.length_a   1.000
_cell.length_b   1.000
_cell.length_c   1.000
_cell.angle_alpha   90.00
_cell.angle_beta   90.00
_cell.angle_gamma   90.00
#
_symmetry.space_group_name_H-M   'P 1'
#
loop_
_entity.id
_entity.type
_entity.pdbx_description
1 polymer ?
#
loop_
_entity_poly.entity_id
_entity_poly.type
_entity_poly.pdbx_seq_one_letter_code
_entity_poly.pdbx_strand_id
1 'polypeptide(L)' 'MLESITPLLTDPAAWAALVTLVVMEVVLGIDNLIFISILSNKLPPEHRQRTRRIGIGLALIMRLGLLATIGWIVGLT' A
#
# COMPACT_ATOMS: atom_id res chain seq x y z
N MET A 1 -3.86 22.11 21.51
CA MET A 1 -4.10 21.26 20.33
C MET A 1 -3.17 21.60 19.17
N LEU A 2 -2.99 22.87 18.79
CA LEU A 2 -2.01 23.27 17.77
C LEU A 2 -0.56 23.41 18.32
N GLU A 3 -0.38 23.74 19.61
CA GLU A 3 0.95 23.80 20.26
C GLU A 3 1.66 22.44 20.40
N SER A 4 0.91 21.33 20.34
CA SER A 4 1.47 19.97 20.42
C SER A 4 2.05 19.47 19.09
N ILE A 5 1.65 20.05 17.95
CA ILE A 5 2.15 19.66 16.61
C ILE A 5 3.29 20.54 16.10
N THR A 6 3.44 21.76 16.64
CA THR A 6 4.56 22.67 16.34
C THR A 6 5.96 22.08 16.55
N PRO A 7 6.25 21.32 17.64
CA PRO A 7 7.56 20.68 17.81
C PRO A 7 7.79 19.53 16.81
N LEU A 8 6.74 18.78 16.45
CA LEU A 8 6.81 17.72 15.42
C LEU A 8 7.14 18.28 14.02
N LEU A 9 6.66 19.49 13.72
CA LEU A 9 6.90 20.16 12.44
C LEU A 9 8.33 20.72 12.33
N THR A 10 9.00 20.98 13.45
CA THR A 10 10.37 21.52 13.50
C THR A 10 11.44 20.48 13.81
N ASP A 11 11.05 19.27 14.25
CA ASP A 11 11.96 18.16 14.52
C ASP A 11 12.38 17.43 13.22
N PRO A 12 13.66 17.47 12.82
CA PRO A 12 14.16 16.76 11.65
C PRO A 12 13.93 15.24 11.72
N ALA A 13 13.89 14.66 12.93
CA ALA A 13 13.67 13.23 13.11
C ALA A 13 12.24 12.81 12.74
N ALA A 14 11.24 13.65 13.04
CA ALA A 14 9.85 13.40 12.69
C ALA A 14 9.67 13.39 11.16
N TRP A 15 10.30 14.34 10.45
CA TRP A 15 10.31 14.36 8.98
C TRP A 15 11.01 13.14 8.38
N ALA A 16 12.13 12.71 8.96
CA ALA A 16 12.84 11.50 8.50
C ALA A 16 11.99 10.23 8.70
N ALA A 17 11.31 10.09 9.84
CA ALA A 17 10.40 8.98 10.11
C ALA A 17 9.21 8.98 9.14
N LEU A 18 8.63 10.16 8.85
CA LEU A 18 7.51 10.31 7.93
C LEU A 18 7.92 9.95 6.50
N VAL A 19 9.09 10.40 6.04
CA VAL A 19 9.66 10.00 4.74
C VAL A 19 9.86 8.49 4.69
N THR A 20 10.41 7.89 5.75
CA THR A 20 10.63 6.44 5.80
C THR A 20 9.31 5.67 5.73
N LEU A 21 8.29 6.11 6.46
CA LEU A 21 6.94 5.54 6.42
C LEU A 21 6.33 5.61 5.02
N VAL A 22 6.42 6.77 4.36
CA VAL A 22 5.93 6.97 3.00
C VAL A 22 6.68 6.07 2.01
N VAL A 23 8.00 5.95 2.15
CA VAL A 23 8.81 5.05 1.31
C VAL A 23 8.38 3.59 1.52
N MET A 24 8.19 3.17 2.78
CA MET A 24 7.80 1.79 3.09
C MET A 24 6.41 1.45 2.53
N GLU A 25 5.46 2.37 2.65
CA GLU A 25 4.11 2.26 2.08
C GLU A 25 4.16 2.12 0.55
N VAL A 26 5.00 2.91 -0.11
CA VAL A 26 5.17 2.87 -1.56
C VAL A 26 5.81 1.57 -2.01
N VAL A 27 6.86 1.09 -1.34
CA VAL A 27 7.54 -0.18 -1.68
C VAL A 27 6.58 -1.36 -1.54
N LEU A 28 5.86 -1.46 -0.41
CA LEU A 28 4.84 -2.49 -0.20
C LEU A 28 3.69 -2.39 -1.22
N GLY A 29 3.30 -1.18 -1.63
CA GLY A 29 2.31 -0.95 -2.68
C GLY A 29 2.79 -1.40 -4.07
N ILE A 30 4.07 -1.19 -4.38
CA ILE A 30 4.69 -1.58 -5.66
C ILE A 30 4.81 -3.09 -5.77
N ASP A 31 5.22 -3.79 -4.70
CA ASP A 31 5.38 -5.25 -4.70
C ASP A 31 4.10 -5.97 -5.15
N ASN A 32 2.94 -5.50 -4.68
CA ASN A 32 1.63 -6.05 -5.05
C ASN A 32 1.24 -5.75 -6.51
N LEU A 33 1.54 -4.55 -7.02
CA LEU A 33 1.25 -4.16 -8.40
C LEU A 33 2.15 -4.88 -9.41
N ILE A 34 3.42 -5.12 -9.06
CA ILE A 34 4.39 -5.89 -9.86
C ILE A 34 3.92 -7.33 -10.02
N PHE A 35 3.42 -7.98 -8.97
CA PHE A 35 2.91 -9.36 -9.06
C PHE A 35 1.80 -9.51 -10.10
N ILE A 36 0.86 -8.55 -10.13
CA ILE A 36 -0.25 -8.54 -11.09
C ILE A 36 0.23 -8.27 -12.51
N SER A 37 1.19 -7.35 -12.67
CA SER A 37 1.78 -7.01 -13.97
C SER A 37 2.57 -8.19 -14.56
N ILE A 38 3.34 -8.90 -13.73
CA ILE A 38 4.06 -10.12 -14.12
C ILE A 38 3.08 -11.21 -14.53
N LEU A 39 2.04 -11.47 -13.74
CA LEU A 39 1.07 -12.51 -14.04
C LEU A 39 0.27 -12.18 -15.33
N SER A 40 -0.09 -10.91 -15.53
CA SER A 40 -0.81 -10.44 -16.73
C SER A 40 0.01 -10.48 -18.00
N ASN A 41 1.34 -10.35 -17.94
CA ASN A 41 2.21 -10.40 -19.12
C ASN A 41 2.40 -11.81 -19.68
N LYS A 42 2.07 -12.85 -18.89
CA LYS A 42 2.16 -14.26 -19.30
C LYS A 42 0.88 -14.78 -19.97
N LEU A 43 -0.15 -13.95 -20.14
CA LEU A 43 -1.47 -14.37 -20.63
C LEU A 43 -1.76 -13.94 -22.10
N PRO A 44 -2.33 -14.84 -22.93
CA PRO A 44 -2.70 -14.57 -24.31
C PRO A 44 -3.66 -13.38 -24.47
N PRO A 45 -3.64 -12.66 -25.61
CA PRO A 45 -4.45 -11.46 -25.86
C PRO A 45 -5.97 -11.68 -25.72
N GLU A 46 -6.45 -12.91 -25.92
CA GLU A 46 -7.87 -13.28 -25.76
C GLU A 46 -8.32 -13.37 -24.28
N HIS A 47 -7.38 -13.51 -23.33
CA HIS A 47 -7.67 -13.60 -21.89
C HIS A 47 -7.27 -12.35 -21.10
N ARG A 48 -6.56 -11.40 -21.74
CA ARG A 48 -6.08 -10.14 -21.14
C ARG A 48 -7.16 -9.39 -20.38
N GLN A 49 -8.39 -9.34 -20.90
CA GLN A 49 -9.48 -8.56 -20.28
C GLN A 49 -10.03 -9.21 -19.01
N ARG A 50 -10.12 -10.54 -18.95
CA ARG A 50 -10.51 -11.29 -17.74
C ARG A 50 -9.39 -11.28 -16.71
N THR A 51 -8.16 -11.52 -17.13
CA THR A 51 -6.98 -11.46 -16.25
C THR A 51 -6.79 -10.07 -15.66
N ARG A 52 -7.02 -9.00 -16.42
CA ARG A 52 -6.91 -7.63 -15.90
C ARG A 52 -7.98 -7.35 -14.85
N ARG A 53 -9.22 -7.81 -15.03
CA ARG A 53 -10.27 -7.70 -13.99
C ARG A 53 -9.96 -8.52 -12.75
N ILE A 54 -9.51 -9.77 -12.93
CA ILE A 54 -9.15 -10.64 -11.81
C ILE A 54 -7.92 -10.09 -11.08
N GLY A 55 -6.91 -9.61 -11.81
CA GLY A 55 -5.70 -9.00 -11.26
C GLY A 55 -6.00 -7.71 -10.49
N ILE A 56 -6.82 -6.81 -11.04
CA ILE A 56 -7.27 -5.60 -10.33
C ILE A 56 -8.12 -5.98 -9.10
N GLY A 57 -9.03 -6.95 -9.22
CA GLY A 57 -9.84 -7.43 -8.11
C GLY A 57 -9.00 -8.08 -6.99
N LEU A 58 -8.02 -8.90 -7.35
CA LEU A 58 -7.10 -9.53 -6.40
C LEU A 58 -6.19 -8.47 -5.74
N ALA A 59 -5.73 -7.47 -6.49
CA ALA A 59 -4.99 -6.31 -5.96
C ALA A 59 -5.77 -5.61 -4.85
N LEU A 60 -7.04 -5.34 -5.15
CA LEU A 60 -7.94 -4.62 -4.27
C LEU A 60 -8.24 -5.44 -3.02
N ILE A 61 -8.47 -6.75 -3.16
CA ILE A 61 -8.72 -7.67 -2.05
C ILE A 61 -7.49 -7.79 -1.15
N MET A 62 -6.29 -7.99 -1.71
CA MET A 62 -5.05 -8.04 -0.92
C MET A 62 -4.84 -6.74 -0.13
N ARG A 63 -5.10 -5.60 -0.79
CA ARG A 63 -4.98 -4.28 -0.16
C ARG A 63 -6.00 -4.08 0.96
N LEU A 64 -7.25 -4.45 0.74
CA LEU A 64 -8.31 -4.36 1.75
C LEU A 64 -8.08 -5.34 2.92
N GLY A 65 -7.54 -6.53 2.64
CA GLY A 65 -7.16 -7.50 3.66
C GLY A 65 -6.06 -6.96 4.58
N LEU A 66 -4.98 -6.44 4.01
CA LEU A 66 -3.90 -5.80 4.77
C LEU A 66 -4.38 -4.59 5.58
N LEU A 67 -5.16 -3.69 4.96
CA LEU A 67 -5.75 -2.53 5.65
C LEU A 67 -6.69 -2.96 6.80
N ALA A 68 -7.50 -3.99 6.60
CA ALA A 68 -8.39 -4.52 7.63
C ALA A 68 -7.59 -5.14 8.79
N THR A 69 -6.51 -5.88 8.50
CA THR A 69 -5.63 -6.44 9.53
C THR A 69 -4.90 -5.36 10.32
N ILE A 70 -4.37 -4.33 9.65
CA ILE A 70 -3.73 -3.19 10.33
C ILE A 70 -4.76 -2.45 11.19
N GLY A 71 -5.95 -2.17 10.67
CA GLY A 71 -7.03 -1.53 11.43
C GLY A 71 -7.46 -2.35 12.64
N TRP A 72 -7.50 -3.67 12.51
CA TRP A 72 -7.78 -4.59 13.62
C TRP A 72 -6.68 -4.55 14.68
N ILE A 73 -5.41 -4.56 14.28
CA ILE A 73 -4.26 -4.51 15.20
C ILE A 73 -4.20 -3.17 15.94
N VAL A 74 -4.34 -2.06 15.22
CA VAL A 74 -4.35 -0.71 15.80
C VAL A 74 -5.57 -0.50 16.69
N GLY A 75 -6.72 -1.09 16.37
CA GLY A 75 -7.91 -1.03 17.24
C GLY A 75 -7.81 -1.88 18.51
N LEU A 76 -6.84 -2.81 18.57
CA LEU A 76 -6.59 -3.68 19.73
C LEU A 76 -5.51 -3.16 20.68
N THR A 77 -4.72 -2.17 20.26
CA THR A 77 -3.66 -1.56 21.08
C THR A 77 -4.09 -0.17 21.53
#